data_AF-A0A0R2QK58-F1
#
_entry.id   AF-A0A0R2QK58-F1
#
_cell.length_a   1.000
_cell.length_b   1.000
_cell.length_c   1.000
_cell.angle_alpha   90.00
_cell.angle_beta   90.00
_cell.angle_gamma   90.00
#
_symmetry.space_group_name_H-M   'P 1'
#
loop_
_entity.id
_entity.type
_entity.pdbx_description
1 polymer ?
#
loop_
_entity_poly.entity_id
_entity_poly.type
_entity_poly.pdbx_seq_one_letter_code
_entity_poly.pdbx_strand_id
1 'polypeptide(L)'
;MRDDASFIDLLVDFGQELRQADVVIGSGEITTYCTAVAALNPSDILDLYWAGRSTLITRRDQIAIYNDVFRQFFLDVPAASEDPRITAIKTASGTMSVLQVPLSEPQDGESEEQEAKLGLMSSTSEVWRNKSFAVCTPEELSSLRRIMAQVRLTPPRRQSRRSLSSRNGSRFNVRQTVRESMRMHGEPAGLFWLERKRKIRPLVFILDVSGSMSDYSRNLLQFAYCAKRAADHVEVFCFGTRLTRITRSLDRRRPDDAINLAAKTVFDWDGGTRIGDSLHSFVRDYGRRGTSRGAIVVICSDGLDRGDPAVLSNAMERLSRLCHRIIWMNPHKGDDSNYQPNSLGMMVAAPHIDLIVSGHNLRSLEEFAAMLPELR
;
A
#
# COMPACT_ATOMS: atom_id res chain seq x y z
N MET A 1 0.97 31.32 13.96
CA MET A 1 1.50 32.22 15.01
C MET A 1 0.78 32.09 16.35
N ARG A 2 -0.54 31.81 16.43
CA ARG A 2 -1.18 31.49 17.74
C ARG A 2 -1.00 30.01 18.16
N ASP A 3 -0.90 29.08 17.22
CA ASP A 3 -0.76 27.64 17.52
C ASP A 3 0.64 27.23 18.02
N ASP A 4 1.70 27.91 17.57
CA ASP A 4 3.08 27.58 17.96
C ASP A 4 3.34 27.84 19.46
N ALA A 5 2.71 28.87 20.03
CA ALA A 5 2.82 29.18 21.46
C ALA A 5 2.15 28.09 22.32
N SER A 6 0.96 27.64 21.92
CA SER A 6 0.23 26.58 22.62
C SER A 6 0.97 25.24 22.60
N PHE A 7 1.72 24.95 21.53
CA PHE A 7 2.47 23.72 21.40
C PHE A 7 3.78 23.74 22.22
N ILE A 8 4.46 24.89 22.26
CA ILE A 8 5.64 25.06 23.12
C ILE A 8 5.24 24.93 24.59
N ASP A 9 4.10 25.51 24.99
CA ASP A 9 3.57 25.40 26.35
C ASP A 9 3.31 23.92 26.72
N LEU A 10 2.73 23.12 25.80
CA LEU A 10 2.54 21.68 25.98
C LEU A 10 3.86 20.91 26.22
N LEU A 11 4.92 21.23 25.48
CA LEU A 11 6.23 20.59 25.66
C LEU A 11 6.91 21.00 26.97
N VAL A 12 6.69 22.24 27.40
CA VAL A 12 7.16 22.75 28.69
C VAL A 12 6.42 22.05 29.83
N ASP A 13 5.10 21.89 29.72
CA ASP A 13 4.27 21.18 30.69
C ASP A 13 4.67 19.70 30.82
N PHE A 14 4.96 19.03 29.70
CA PHE A 14 5.52 17.67 29.71
C PHE A 14 6.86 17.60 30.47
N GLY A 15 7.73 18.59 30.27
CA GLY A 15 8.98 18.70 31.02
C GLY A 15 8.77 18.91 32.53
N GLN A 16 7.66 19.55 32.94
CA GLN A 16 7.30 19.68 34.35
C GLN A 16 6.78 18.37 34.94
N GLU A 17 5.96 17.61 34.20
CA GLU A 17 5.47 16.29 34.62
C GLU A 17 6.61 15.29 34.82
N LEU A 18 7.60 15.29 33.93
CA LEU A 18 8.80 14.48 34.10
C LEU A 18 9.63 14.88 35.35
N ARG A 19 9.66 16.17 35.70
CA ARG A 19 10.30 16.62 36.96
C ARG A 19 9.54 16.17 38.19
N GLN A 20 8.20 16.13 38.13
CA GLN A 20 7.37 15.61 39.23
C GLN A 20 7.56 14.09 39.42
N ALA A 21 7.96 13.38 38.36
CA ALA A 21 8.28 11.96 38.37
C ALA A 21 9.77 11.65 38.65
N ASP A 22 10.51 12.55 39.33
CA ASP A 22 11.93 12.40 39.71
C ASP A 22 12.95 12.37 38.55
N VAL A 23 12.60 12.86 37.35
CA VAL A 23 13.58 13.08 36.27
C VAL A 23 14.19 14.48 36.38
N VAL A 24 15.50 14.55 36.61
CA VAL A 24 16.23 15.82 36.67
C VAL A 24 16.36 16.42 35.27
N ILE A 25 15.47 17.35 34.94
CA ILE A 25 15.44 18.03 33.64
C ILE A 25 15.78 19.51 33.78
N GLY A 26 16.79 20.00 33.10
CA GLY A 26 17.17 21.42 33.04
C GLY A 26 16.37 22.23 32.01
N SER A 27 16.37 23.56 32.11
CA SER A 27 15.77 24.44 31.08
C SER A 27 16.47 24.32 29.72
N GLY A 28 17.77 24.00 29.70
CA GLY A 28 18.52 23.75 28.48
C GLY A 28 18.09 22.47 27.75
N GLU A 29 17.71 21.42 28.48
CA GLU A 29 17.22 20.16 27.90
C GLU A 29 15.82 20.34 27.31
N ILE A 30 14.94 21.10 27.97
CA ILE A 30 13.62 21.47 27.41
C ILE A 30 13.80 22.30 26.13
N THR A 31 14.73 23.25 26.11
CA THR A 31 15.02 24.03 24.89
C THR A 31 15.54 23.14 23.76
N THR A 32 16.40 22.17 24.10
CA THR A 32 16.94 21.20 23.14
C THR A 32 15.84 20.28 22.62
N TYR A 33 14.92 19.86 23.48
CA TYR A 33 13.74 19.08 23.13
C TYR A 33 12.82 19.85 22.18
N CYS A 34 12.46 21.10 22.51
CA CYS A 34 11.66 21.95 21.61
C CYS A 34 12.35 22.16 20.26
N THR A 35 13.68 22.33 20.24
CA THR A 35 14.45 22.48 19.00
C THR A 35 14.47 21.18 18.18
N ALA A 36 14.61 20.03 18.85
CA ALA A 36 14.59 18.71 18.21
C ALA A 36 13.21 18.40 17.62
N VAL A 37 12.13 18.70 18.36
CA VAL A 37 10.75 18.54 17.89
C VAL A 37 10.43 19.50 16.75
N ALA A 38 10.94 20.74 16.78
CA ALA A 38 10.79 21.68 15.68
C ALA A 38 11.54 21.25 14.40
N ALA A 39 12.61 20.46 14.54
CA ALA A 39 13.32 19.84 13.41
C ALA A 39 12.66 18.53 12.93
N LEU A 40 11.76 17.95 13.73
CA LEU A 40 10.97 16.75 13.44
C LEU A 40 9.50 17.12 13.17
N ASN A 41 8.62 16.13 13.03
CA ASN A 41 7.19 16.41 12.83
C ASN A 41 6.47 16.55 14.19
N PRO A 42 5.98 17.74 14.58
CA PRO A 42 5.27 17.94 15.83
C PRO A 42 3.91 17.21 15.90
N SER A 43 3.38 16.76 14.76
CA SER A 43 2.12 16.01 14.69
C SER A 43 2.30 14.48 14.76
N ASP A 44 3.54 13.98 14.81
CA ASP A 44 3.83 12.55 14.97
C ASP A 44 4.25 12.24 16.41
N ILE A 45 3.51 11.35 17.06
CA ILE A 45 3.71 10.98 18.46
C ILE A 45 5.00 10.18 18.66
N LEU A 46 5.46 9.45 17.64
CA LEU A 46 6.71 8.69 17.70
C LEU A 46 7.91 9.64 17.64
N ASP A 47 7.84 10.67 16.81
CA ASP A 47 8.86 11.72 16.72
C ASP A 47 8.96 12.49 18.05
N LEU A 48 7.82 12.85 18.65
CA LEU A 48 7.77 13.44 20.00
C LEU A 48 8.41 12.53 21.05
N TYR A 49 8.05 11.24 21.03
CA TYR A 49 8.58 10.25 21.97
C TYR A 49 10.10 10.08 21.85
N TRP A 50 10.63 9.92 20.64
CA TRP A 50 12.06 9.70 20.43
C TRP A 50 12.89 10.98 20.58
N ALA A 51 12.34 12.13 20.19
CA ALA A 51 12.96 13.42 20.47
C ALA A 51 13.10 13.64 21.98
N GLY A 52 12.05 13.39 22.76
CA GLY A 52 12.10 13.55 24.21
C GLY A 52 13.03 12.52 24.86
N ARG A 53 12.99 11.26 24.41
CA ARG A 53 13.84 10.20 24.98
C ARG A 53 15.32 10.43 24.72
N SER A 54 15.67 11.05 23.60
CA SER A 54 17.07 11.32 23.23
C SER A 54 17.61 12.61 23.83
N THR A 55 16.75 13.59 24.14
CA THR A 55 17.15 14.92 24.61
C THR A 55 16.93 15.14 26.12
N LEU A 56 15.94 14.50 26.72
CA LEU A 56 15.55 14.67 28.12
C LEU A 56 16.10 13.59 29.05
N ILE A 57 16.49 12.42 28.52
CA ILE A 57 16.92 11.27 29.32
C ILE A 57 18.41 11.00 29.12
N THR A 58 19.18 11.18 30.20
CA THR A 58 20.62 10.95 30.22
C THR A 58 21.01 9.64 30.91
N ARG A 59 20.13 9.07 31.74
CA ARG A 59 20.38 7.82 32.47
C ARG A 59 19.41 6.71 32.09
N ARG A 60 19.91 5.47 32.12
CA ARG A 60 19.16 4.29 31.65
C ARG A 60 18.02 3.88 32.58
N ASP A 61 18.16 4.12 33.88
CA ASP A 61 17.16 3.90 34.92
C ASP A 61 15.91 4.78 34.74
N GLN A 62 16.09 6.01 34.23
CA GLN A 62 15.01 6.97 33.96
C GLN A 62 14.16 6.62 32.73
N ILE A 63 14.58 5.66 31.89
CA ILE A 63 13.83 5.28 30.69
C ILE A 63 12.47 4.68 31.03
N ALA A 64 12.37 3.90 32.11
CA ALA A 64 11.10 3.30 32.52
C ALA A 64 10.09 4.37 32.92
N ILE A 65 10.52 5.28 33.80
CA ILE A 65 9.75 6.44 34.28
C ILE A 65 9.31 7.32 33.10
N TYR A 66 10.23 7.62 32.18
CA TYR A 66 9.91 8.41 30.98
C TYR A 66 8.81 7.78 30.13
N ASN A 67 8.85 6.45 29.93
CA ASN A 67 7.82 5.77 29.14
C ASN A 67 6.44 5.88 29.79
N ASP A 68 6.39 5.75 31.11
CA ASP A 68 5.13 5.76 31.85
C ASP A 68 4.53 7.18 31.87
N VAL A 69 5.35 8.19 32.14
CA VAL A 69 4.92 9.60 32.10
C VAL A 69 4.53 10.03 30.69
N PHE A 70 5.27 9.62 29.66
CA PHE A 70 4.92 9.94 28.26
C PHE A 70 3.58 9.32 27.86
N ARG A 71 3.32 8.06 28.24
CA ARG A 71 2.04 7.40 27.98
C ARG A 71 0.89 8.08 28.70
N GLN A 72 1.10 8.47 29.96
CA GLN A 72 0.06 9.14 30.73
C GLN A 72 -0.23 10.53 30.17
N PHE A 73 0.80 11.30 29.82
CA PHE A 73 0.66 12.70 29.39
C PHE A 73 0.13 12.86 27.96
N PHE A 74 0.64 12.07 27.00
CA PHE A 74 0.28 12.22 25.57
C PHE A 74 -0.78 11.23 25.08
N LEU A 75 -0.95 10.09 25.75
CA LEU A 75 -1.88 9.03 25.33
C LEU A 75 -3.04 8.80 26.31
N ASP A 76 -3.05 9.45 27.48
CA ASP A 76 -4.04 9.27 28.55
C ASP A 76 -4.21 7.79 28.98
N VAL A 77 -3.11 7.02 28.92
CA VAL A 77 -3.08 5.60 29.30
C VAL A 77 -2.46 5.43 30.70
N PRO A 78 -3.17 4.82 31.68
CA PRO A 78 -2.63 4.60 33.02
C PRO A 78 -1.48 3.57 33.02
N ALA A 79 -0.48 3.79 33.88
CA ALA A 79 0.73 2.96 34.01
C ALA A 79 0.48 1.46 34.30
N ALA A 80 -0.73 1.08 34.73
CA ALA A 80 -1.07 -0.29 35.10
C ALA A 80 -1.58 -1.19 33.94
N SER A 81 -1.63 -0.69 32.71
CA SER A 81 -1.96 -1.53 31.53
C SER A 81 -0.68 -1.99 30.82
N GLU A 82 -0.26 -3.23 31.07
CA GLU A 82 0.70 -3.92 30.18
C GLU A 82 0.02 -4.24 28.85
N ASP A 83 -0.04 -3.26 27.96
CA ASP A 83 -0.46 -3.48 26.58
C ASP A 83 0.69 -4.18 25.83
N PRO A 84 0.53 -5.42 25.31
CA PRO A 84 1.60 -6.25 24.74
C PRO A 84 2.28 -5.66 23.49
N ARG A 85 1.78 -4.53 22.98
CA ARG A 85 2.29 -3.85 21.78
C ARG A 85 3.68 -3.25 21.97
N ILE A 86 4.07 -2.90 23.20
CA ILE A 86 5.37 -2.27 23.46
C ILE A 86 6.43 -3.32 23.86
N THR A 87 6.02 -4.47 24.42
CA THR A 87 6.90 -5.62 24.67
C THR A 87 7.34 -6.29 23.36
N ALA A 88 6.48 -6.28 22.33
CA ALA A 88 6.79 -6.79 20.99
C ALA A 88 7.95 -6.03 20.29
N ILE A 89 8.19 -4.76 20.66
CA ILE A 89 9.30 -3.96 20.11
C ILE A 89 10.66 -4.42 20.68
N LYS A 90 10.69 -5.07 21.86
CA LYS A 90 11.91 -5.61 22.48
C LYS A 90 12.23 -7.07 22.11
N THR A 91 11.24 -7.87 21.74
CA THR A 91 11.43 -9.32 21.47
C THR A 91 11.73 -9.67 20.00
N ALA A 92 11.59 -8.73 19.06
CA ALA A 92 11.91 -8.98 17.65
C ALA A 92 13.41 -9.14 17.32
N SER A 93 14.32 -8.97 18.29
CA SER A 93 15.78 -9.02 18.08
C SER A 93 16.48 -10.29 18.60
N GLY A 94 15.76 -11.29 19.08
CA GLY A 94 16.41 -12.50 19.58
C GLY A 94 15.52 -13.73 19.61
N THR A 95 16.08 -14.81 19.06
CA THR A 95 15.72 -16.22 19.24
C THR A 95 14.65 -16.82 18.33
N MET A 96 15.18 -17.59 17.39
CA MET A 96 14.61 -18.80 16.84
C MET A 96 14.16 -19.74 17.97
N SER A 97 12.95 -20.28 17.88
CA SER A 97 12.64 -21.58 18.46
C SER A 97 11.76 -22.39 17.51
N VAL A 98 12.30 -23.55 17.18
CA VAL A 98 11.65 -24.65 16.48
C VAL A 98 10.70 -25.32 17.48
N LEU A 99 9.44 -25.55 17.12
CA LEU A 99 8.64 -26.55 17.84
C LEU A 99 7.61 -27.24 16.95
N GLN A 100 7.55 -28.56 17.18
CA GLN A 100 6.93 -29.62 16.41
C GLN A 100 5.40 -29.54 16.31
N VAL A 101 4.92 -29.98 15.15
CA VAL A 101 3.52 -30.31 14.84
C VAL A 101 3.18 -31.67 15.47
N PRO A 102 2.07 -31.84 16.20
CA PRO A 102 1.43 -33.14 16.38
C PRO A 102 0.46 -33.39 15.22
N LEU A 103 0.67 -34.51 14.53
CA LEU A 103 -0.32 -35.11 13.64
C LEU A 103 -1.56 -35.52 14.45
N SER A 104 -2.75 -35.29 13.91
CA SER A 104 -3.93 -36.11 14.21
C SER A 104 -4.75 -36.28 12.94
N GLU A 105 -4.98 -37.56 12.61
CA GLU A 105 -5.72 -38.06 11.45
C GLU A 105 -7.25 -37.98 11.68
N PRO A 106 -8.05 -38.08 10.59
CA PRO A 106 -9.42 -37.59 10.54
C PRO A 106 -10.45 -38.66 10.95
N GLN A 107 -11.63 -38.21 11.38
CA GLN A 107 -12.84 -39.04 11.34
C GLN A 107 -14.02 -38.24 10.79
N ASP A 108 -14.68 -38.86 9.80
CA ASP A 108 -15.84 -38.41 9.05
C ASP A 108 -17.14 -38.47 9.88
N GLY A 109 -18.03 -37.51 9.64
CA GLY A 109 -19.37 -37.42 10.20
C GLY A 109 -20.12 -36.23 9.60
N GLU A 110 -20.99 -36.52 8.64
CA GLU A 110 -21.52 -35.66 7.58
C GLU A 110 -22.70 -34.73 7.97
N SER A 111 -22.67 -33.53 7.38
CA SER A 111 -23.79 -32.83 6.70
C SER A 111 -24.80 -31.93 7.44
N GLU A 112 -24.85 -31.84 8.76
CA GLU A 112 -25.65 -30.77 9.44
C GLU A 112 -24.79 -29.73 10.19
N GLU A 113 -23.56 -30.10 10.59
CA GLU A 113 -22.59 -29.14 11.14
C GLU A 113 -21.98 -28.23 10.06
N GLN A 114 -22.09 -28.56 8.78
CA GLN A 114 -21.47 -27.80 7.70
C GLN A 114 -22.20 -26.49 7.39
N GLU A 115 -23.52 -26.38 7.54
CA GLU A 115 -24.21 -25.10 7.40
C GLU A 115 -23.97 -24.18 8.60
N ALA A 116 -23.89 -24.74 9.82
CA ALA A 116 -23.56 -23.98 11.02
C ALA A 116 -22.06 -23.59 11.08
N LYS A 117 -21.14 -24.47 10.65
CA LYS A 117 -19.70 -24.17 10.50
C LYS A 117 -19.46 -23.22 9.33
N LEU A 118 -20.18 -23.32 8.21
CA LEU A 118 -20.09 -22.36 7.09
C LEU A 118 -20.67 -21.00 7.50
N GLY A 119 -21.72 -20.97 8.32
CA GLY A 119 -22.24 -19.76 8.96
C GLY A 119 -21.22 -19.10 9.88
N LEU A 120 -20.61 -19.86 10.81
CA LEU A 120 -19.55 -19.36 11.71
C LEU A 120 -18.26 -18.95 10.97
N MET A 121 -17.89 -19.69 9.91
CA MET A 121 -16.77 -19.36 9.02
C MET A 121 -17.09 -18.13 8.16
N SER A 122 -18.35 -17.92 7.77
CA SER A 122 -18.80 -16.71 7.10
C SER A 122 -18.71 -15.52 8.06
N SER A 123 -19.22 -15.66 9.29
CA SER A 123 -19.15 -14.60 10.32
C SER A 123 -17.71 -14.23 10.67
N THR A 124 -16.83 -15.22 10.88
CA THR A 124 -15.40 -14.97 11.15
C THR A 124 -14.68 -14.39 9.93
N SER A 125 -15.00 -14.84 8.72
CA SER A 125 -14.44 -14.29 7.48
C SER A 125 -14.92 -12.87 7.19
N GLU A 126 -16.17 -12.51 7.52
CA GLU A 126 -16.72 -11.15 7.40
C GLU A 126 -16.07 -10.21 8.41
N VAL A 127 -15.89 -10.68 9.65
CA VAL A 127 -15.14 -9.94 10.68
C VAL A 127 -13.70 -9.70 10.22
N TRP A 128 -13.02 -10.70 9.65
CA TRP A 128 -11.66 -10.53 9.10
C TRP A 128 -11.61 -9.66 7.86
N ARG A 129 -12.64 -9.68 7.00
CA ARG A 129 -12.71 -8.86 5.79
C ARG A 129 -12.79 -7.37 6.09
N ASN A 130 -13.51 -7.01 7.16
CA ASN A 130 -13.69 -5.63 7.62
C ASN A 130 -12.58 -5.17 8.57
N LYS A 131 -11.84 -6.10 9.19
CA LYS A 131 -10.75 -5.77 10.12
C LYS A 131 -9.63 -5.04 9.39
N SER A 132 -9.21 -3.91 9.96
CA SER A 132 -8.10 -3.13 9.42
C SER A 132 -6.81 -3.94 9.47
N PHE A 133 -6.05 -3.89 8.38
CA PHE A 133 -4.78 -4.57 8.25
C PHE A 133 -3.75 -4.22 9.33
N ALA A 134 -3.81 -3.00 9.88
CA ALA A 134 -2.92 -2.55 10.96
C ALA A 134 -3.17 -3.27 12.30
N VAL A 135 -4.35 -3.89 12.48
CA VAL A 135 -4.79 -4.51 13.74
C VAL A 135 -4.77 -6.05 13.66
N CYS A 136 -4.39 -6.62 12.50
CA CYS A 136 -4.42 -8.07 12.29
C CYS A 136 -3.19 -8.78 12.86
N THR A 137 -3.39 -9.94 13.49
CA THR A 137 -2.29 -10.79 13.97
C THR A 137 -1.61 -11.52 12.80
N PRO A 138 -0.36 -12.01 12.97
CA PRO A 138 0.35 -12.74 11.91
C PRO A 138 -0.40 -13.98 11.39
N GLU A 139 -1.18 -14.63 12.26
CA GLU A 139 -2.03 -15.77 11.92
C GLU A 139 -3.25 -15.36 11.10
N GLU A 140 -3.93 -14.27 11.49
CA GLU A 140 -5.04 -13.69 10.73
C GLU A 140 -4.59 -13.24 9.33
N LEU A 141 -3.40 -12.64 9.22
CA LEU A 141 -2.79 -12.31 7.93
C LEU A 141 -2.51 -13.54 7.07
N SER A 142 -2.25 -14.72 7.66
CA SER A 142 -2.11 -15.99 6.93
C SER A 142 -3.41 -16.49 6.33
N SER A 143 -4.52 -16.32 7.05
CA SER A 143 -5.86 -16.66 6.57
C SER A 143 -6.31 -15.69 5.49
N LEU A 144 -6.10 -14.38 5.69
CA LEU A 144 -6.37 -13.34 4.70
C LEU A 144 -5.58 -13.57 3.40
N ARG A 145 -4.33 -14.07 3.49
CA ARG A 145 -3.53 -14.45 2.31
C ARG A 145 -4.22 -15.48 1.43
N ARG A 146 -4.85 -16.51 2.02
CA ARG A 146 -5.56 -17.55 1.25
C ARG A 146 -6.77 -16.95 0.53
N ILE A 147 -7.49 -16.05 1.19
CA ILE A 147 -8.66 -15.37 0.60
C ILE A 147 -8.20 -14.43 -0.52
N MET A 148 -7.18 -13.60 -0.29
CA MET A 148 -6.59 -12.72 -1.30
C MET A 148 -6.09 -13.46 -2.54
N ALA A 149 -5.55 -14.67 -2.39
CA ALA A 149 -5.10 -15.48 -3.51
C ALA A 149 -6.26 -15.94 -4.43
N GLN A 150 -7.49 -15.95 -3.93
CA GLN A 150 -8.69 -16.29 -4.70
C GLN A 150 -9.26 -15.07 -5.44
N VAL A 151 -8.91 -13.84 -5.02
CA VAL A 151 -9.35 -12.61 -5.66
C VAL A 151 -8.69 -12.49 -7.04
N ARG A 152 -9.49 -12.62 -8.10
CA ARG A 152 -9.02 -12.48 -9.48
C ARG A 152 -9.14 -11.04 -9.95
N LEU A 153 -8.00 -10.36 -10.10
CA LEU A 153 -7.99 -9.07 -10.79
C LEU A 153 -8.18 -9.28 -12.28
N THR A 154 -9.27 -8.73 -12.82
CA THR A 154 -9.56 -8.79 -14.26
C THR A 154 -9.52 -7.38 -14.83
N PRO A 155 -8.36 -6.90 -15.31
CA PRO A 155 -8.27 -5.55 -15.89
C PRO A 155 -9.12 -5.45 -17.16
N PRO A 156 -9.63 -4.25 -17.47
CA PRO A 156 -10.46 -4.06 -18.65
C PRO A 156 -9.64 -4.28 -19.92
N ARG A 157 -10.32 -4.78 -20.97
CA ARG A 157 -9.70 -5.02 -22.27
C ARG A 157 -9.79 -3.76 -23.13
N ARG A 158 -8.70 -3.44 -23.83
CA ARG A 158 -8.64 -2.39 -24.85
C ARG A 158 -8.53 -2.96 -26.25
N GLN A 159 -8.99 -2.19 -27.23
CA GLN A 159 -8.74 -2.50 -28.63
C GLN A 159 -7.30 -2.12 -29.01
N SER A 160 -6.58 -3.07 -29.60
CA SER A 160 -5.27 -2.86 -30.18
C SER A 160 -5.40 -2.22 -31.57
N ARG A 161 -4.39 -1.44 -31.97
CA ARG A 161 -4.25 -0.98 -33.36
C ARG A 161 -4.00 -2.13 -34.35
N ARG A 162 -3.52 -3.28 -33.88
CA ARG A 162 -3.31 -4.49 -34.71
C ARG A 162 -4.64 -5.23 -34.90
N SER A 163 -4.90 -5.64 -36.13
CA SER A 163 -6.03 -6.49 -36.47
C SER A 163 -5.63 -7.97 -36.51
N LEU A 164 -6.60 -8.86 -36.32
CA LEU A 164 -6.49 -10.30 -36.50
C LEU A 164 -7.55 -10.77 -37.49
N SER A 165 -7.28 -11.89 -38.17
CA SER A 165 -8.29 -12.55 -39.00
C SER A 165 -9.41 -13.10 -38.13
N SER A 166 -10.65 -12.91 -38.58
CA SER A 166 -11.86 -13.33 -37.88
C SER A 166 -12.90 -13.77 -38.91
N ARG A 167 -13.78 -14.70 -38.53
CA ARG A 167 -14.88 -15.15 -39.39
C ARG A 167 -15.99 -14.10 -39.49
N ASN A 168 -16.22 -13.36 -38.40
CA ASN A 168 -17.29 -12.35 -38.29
C ASN A 168 -16.71 -10.96 -37.96
N GLY A 169 -15.52 -10.66 -38.50
CA GLY A 169 -14.86 -9.39 -38.27
C GLY A 169 -15.62 -8.22 -38.92
N SER A 170 -15.52 -7.03 -38.32
CA SER A 170 -16.22 -5.84 -38.83
C SER A 170 -15.56 -5.19 -40.06
N ARG A 171 -14.35 -5.63 -40.45
CA ARG A 171 -13.60 -5.04 -41.56
C ARG A 171 -13.21 -6.11 -42.56
N PHE A 172 -13.42 -5.84 -43.85
CA PHE A 172 -13.10 -6.81 -44.90
C PHE A 172 -11.58 -6.95 -45.12
N ASN A 173 -11.09 -8.18 -45.23
CA ASN A 173 -9.69 -8.51 -45.52
C ASN A 173 -9.47 -8.67 -47.03
N VAL A 174 -9.46 -7.55 -47.76
CA VAL A 174 -9.29 -7.53 -49.22
C VAL A 174 -8.07 -8.34 -49.66
N ARG A 175 -6.93 -8.18 -48.97
CA ARG A 175 -5.67 -8.84 -49.34
C ARG A 175 -5.76 -10.35 -49.27
N GLN A 176 -6.36 -10.89 -48.20
CA GLN A 176 -6.53 -12.33 -48.06
C GLN A 176 -7.59 -12.87 -49.00
N THR A 177 -8.72 -12.17 -49.19
CA THR A 177 -9.76 -12.59 -50.13
C THR A 177 -9.28 -12.61 -51.57
N VAL A 178 -8.57 -11.58 -52.04
CA VAL A 178 -8.00 -11.57 -53.40
C VAL A 178 -6.99 -12.70 -53.57
N ARG A 179 -6.13 -12.94 -52.56
CA ARG A 179 -5.13 -14.03 -52.63
C ARG A 179 -5.77 -15.40 -52.74
N GLU A 180 -6.83 -15.68 -51.99
CA GLU A 180 -7.52 -16.97 -52.05
C GLU A 180 -8.36 -17.11 -53.33
N SER A 181 -9.01 -16.04 -53.79
CA SER A 181 -9.71 -16.03 -55.09
C SER A 181 -8.76 -16.33 -56.25
N MET A 182 -7.54 -15.77 -56.24
CA MET A 182 -6.52 -16.09 -57.24
C MET A 182 -6.05 -17.55 -57.19
N ARG A 183 -6.06 -18.20 -56.01
CA ARG A 183 -5.77 -19.64 -55.88
C ARG A 183 -6.89 -20.51 -56.41
N MET A 184 -8.13 -20.04 -56.31
CA MET A 184 -9.34 -20.72 -56.77
C MET A 184 -9.74 -20.28 -58.20
N HIS A 185 -8.76 -19.94 -59.05
CA HIS A 185 -8.96 -19.55 -60.45
C HIS A 185 -9.97 -18.41 -60.69
N GLY A 186 -10.07 -17.47 -59.74
CA GLY A 186 -10.91 -16.27 -59.86
C GLY A 186 -12.27 -16.40 -59.19
N GLU A 187 -12.69 -17.58 -58.73
CA GLU A 187 -13.91 -17.73 -57.95
C GLU A 187 -13.64 -17.44 -56.46
N PRO A 188 -14.28 -16.43 -55.85
CA PRO A 188 -14.12 -16.16 -54.43
C PRO A 188 -14.85 -17.24 -53.61
N ALA A 189 -14.12 -18.25 -53.14
CA ALA A 189 -14.66 -19.32 -52.29
C ALA A 189 -15.14 -18.84 -50.91
N GLY A 190 -14.74 -17.64 -50.46
CA GLY A 190 -15.18 -17.04 -49.21
C GLY A 190 -14.63 -15.63 -48.95
N LEU A 191 -15.43 -14.82 -48.26
CA LEU A 191 -15.01 -13.50 -47.78
C LEU A 191 -14.24 -13.65 -46.45
N PHE A 192 -13.10 -12.99 -46.34
CA PHE A 192 -12.29 -12.99 -45.12
C PHE A 192 -12.46 -11.67 -44.39
N TRP A 193 -12.55 -11.73 -43.06
CA TRP A 193 -12.79 -10.57 -42.24
C TRP A 193 -11.65 -10.35 -41.24
N LEU A 194 -11.54 -9.11 -40.79
CA LEU A 194 -10.60 -8.64 -39.79
C LEU A 194 -11.37 -8.05 -38.62
N GLU A 195 -10.87 -8.31 -37.42
CA GLU A 195 -11.32 -7.66 -36.20
C GLU A 195 -10.13 -7.04 -35.46
N ARG A 196 -10.38 -6.03 -34.63
CA ARG A 196 -9.33 -5.44 -33.79
C ARG A 196 -8.97 -6.40 -32.67
N LYS A 197 -7.67 -6.72 -32.54
CA LYS A 197 -7.19 -7.57 -31.44
C LYS A 197 -7.52 -6.92 -30.10
N ARG A 198 -8.21 -7.62 -29.21
CA ARG A 198 -8.39 -7.17 -27.82
C ARG A 198 -7.16 -7.53 -26.99
N LYS A 199 -6.71 -6.61 -26.15
CA LYS A 199 -5.60 -6.83 -25.21
C LYS A 199 -6.02 -6.37 -23.81
N ILE A 200 -5.62 -7.11 -22.79
CA ILE A 200 -5.77 -6.70 -21.39
C ILE A 200 -4.93 -5.44 -21.17
N ARG A 201 -5.46 -4.46 -20.42
CA ARG A 201 -4.69 -3.28 -20.01
C ARG A 201 -3.67 -3.68 -18.95
N PRO A 202 -2.40 -3.24 -19.06
CA PRO A 202 -1.41 -3.52 -18.02
C PRO A 202 -1.84 -2.83 -16.71
N LEU A 203 -1.53 -3.47 -15.59
CA LEU A 203 -1.68 -2.89 -14.26
C LEU A 203 -0.31 -2.46 -13.75
N VAL A 204 -0.24 -1.27 -13.16
CA VAL A 204 0.97 -0.80 -12.49
C VAL A 204 0.63 -0.40 -11.06
N PHE A 205 1.25 -1.07 -10.09
CA PHE A 205 1.19 -0.70 -8.68
C PHE A 205 2.41 0.12 -8.31
N ILE A 206 2.18 1.27 -7.66
CA ILE A 206 3.20 2.15 -7.11
C ILE A 206 2.90 2.25 -5.62
N LEU A 207 3.65 1.51 -4.81
CA LEU A 207 3.39 1.33 -3.38
C LEU A 207 4.31 2.20 -2.54
N ASP A 208 3.74 2.95 -1.62
CA ASP A 208 4.47 3.67 -0.60
C ASP A 208 4.96 2.69 0.48
N VAL A 209 6.23 2.81 0.83
CA VAL A 209 6.91 1.99 1.86
C VAL A 209 7.57 2.90 2.91
N SER A 210 7.06 4.12 3.06
CA SER A 210 7.43 5.04 4.14
C SER A 210 7.16 4.48 5.54
N GLY A 211 7.83 5.06 6.53
CA GLY A 211 7.60 4.74 7.95
C GLY A 211 6.15 4.94 8.39
N SER A 212 5.46 5.99 7.92
CA SER A 212 4.04 6.24 8.21
C SER A 212 3.10 5.14 7.65
N MET A 213 3.57 4.41 6.62
CA MET A 213 2.87 3.33 5.97
C MET A 213 3.32 1.95 6.48
N SER A 214 4.14 1.84 7.52
CA SER A 214 4.75 0.57 7.96
C SER A 214 3.73 -0.56 8.14
N ASP A 215 2.61 -0.25 8.80
CA ASP A 215 1.58 -1.23 9.17
C ASP A 215 0.75 -1.69 7.96
N TYR A 216 0.66 -0.86 6.92
CA TYR A 216 -0.09 -1.14 5.70
C TYR A 216 0.79 -1.68 4.56
N SER A 217 2.06 -1.28 4.51
CA SER A 217 3.01 -1.55 3.42
C SER A 217 3.16 -3.04 3.13
N ARG A 218 3.28 -3.89 4.17
CA ARG A 218 3.41 -5.34 4.02
C ARG A 218 2.17 -5.96 3.39
N ASN A 219 0.99 -5.46 3.73
CA ASN A 219 -0.27 -5.98 3.25
C ASN A 219 -0.56 -5.52 1.82
N LEU A 220 -0.20 -4.28 1.48
CA LEU A 220 -0.23 -3.78 0.11
C LEU A 220 0.76 -4.52 -0.80
N LEU A 221 1.96 -4.83 -0.31
CA LEU A 221 2.93 -5.67 -1.00
C LEU A 221 2.41 -7.08 -1.23
N GLN A 222 1.76 -7.67 -0.22
CA GLN A 222 1.14 -8.98 -0.32
C GLN A 222 -0.01 -8.97 -1.34
N PHE A 223 -0.84 -7.94 -1.35
CA PHE A 223 -1.87 -7.74 -2.35
C PHE A 223 -1.26 -7.63 -3.75
N ALA A 224 -0.21 -6.83 -3.94
CA ALA A 224 0.48 -6.71 -5.22
C ALA A 224 1.12 -8.03 -5.68
N TYR A 225 1.60 -8.86 -4.76
CA TYR A 225 2.08 -10.21 -5.05
C TYR A 225 0.95 -11.13 -5.55
N CYS A 226 -0.21 -11.12 -4.88
CA CYS A 226 -1.38 -11.87 -5.31
C CYS A 226 -1.89 -11.37 -6.67
N ALA A 227 -1.97 -10.05 -6.83
CA ALA A 227 -2.36 -9.36 -8.06
C ALA A 227 -1.51 -9.79 -9.26
N LYS A 228 -0.19 -9.82 -9.06
CA LYS A 228 0.77 -10.22 -10.08
C LYS A 228 0.62 -11.68 -10.53
N ARG A 229 0.17 -12.56 -9.64
CA ARG A 229 -0.12 -13.96 -9.98
C ARG A 229 -1.49 -14.15 -10.62
N ALA A 230 -2.45 -13.30 -10.26
CA ALA A 230 -3.82 -13.38 -10.77
C ALA A 230 -3.96 -12.79 -12.18
N ALA A 231 -3.15 -11.80 -12.55
CA ALA A 231 -3.25 -11.10 -13.81
C ALA A 231 -1.94 -11.11 -14.62
N ASP A 232 -2.07 -11.31 -15.93
CA ASP A 232 -0.97 -11.11 -16.86
C ASP A 232 -0.68 -9.61 -17.03
N HIS A 233 0.60 -9.25 -17.07
CA HIS A 233 1.09 -7.86 -17.25
C HIS A 233 0.85 -6.91 -16.08
N VAL A 234 1.18 -7.37 -14.87
CA VAL A 234 1.28 -6.52 -13.67
C VAL A 234 2.73 -6.10 -13.44
N GLU A 235 2.95 -4.80 -13.27
CA GLU A 235 4.20 -4.26 -12.77
C GLU A 235 4.01 -3.66 -11.38
N VAL A 236 4.97 -3.91 -10.50
CA VAL A 236 4.98 -3.42 -9.13
C VAL A 236 6.25 -2.63 -8.87
N PHE A 237 6.07 -1.44 -8.33
CA PHE A 237 7.08 -0.49 -7.91
C PHE A 237 6.84 -0.12 -6.46
N CYS A 238 7.92 0.11 -5.73
CA CYS A 238 7.88 0.68 -4.39
C CYS A 238 8.65 1.99 -4.37
N PHE A 239 8.20 2.94 -3.55
CA PHE A 239 8.91 4.20 -3.37
C PHE A 239 8.95 4.59 -1.89
N GLY A 240 10.10 5.12 -1.49
CA GLY A 240 10.31 5.83 -0.22
C GLY A 240 11.14 7.07 -0.55
N THR A 241 12.45 6.97 -0.39
CA THR A 241 13.42 7.97 -0.89
C THR A 241 13.64 7.89 -2.40
N ARG A 242 13.46 6.70 -2.98
CA ARG A 242 13.64 6.43 -4.41
C ARG A 242 12.66 5.38 -4.93
N LEU A 243 12.37 5.48 -6.22
CA LEU A 243 11.56 4.50 -6.94
C LEU A 243 12.36 3.22 -7.25
N THR A 244 11.86 2.07 -6.80
CA THR A 244 12.46 0.76 -7.04
C THR A 244 11.45 -0.18 -7.68
N ARG A 245 11.82 -0.80 -8.81
CA ARG A 245 11.00 -1.82 -9.47
C ARG A 245 11.17 -3.18 -8.79
N ILE A 246 10.20 -3.58 -7.99
CA ILE A 246 10.22 -4.86 -7.26
C ILE A 246 9.52 -6.00 -7.99
N THR A 247 9.00 -5.76 -9.19
CA THR A 247 8.26 -6.76 -9.98
C THR A 247 9.03 -8.09 -10.02
N ARG A 248 10.34 -8.09 -10.33
CA ARG A 248 11.14 -9.33 -10.39
C ARG A 248 11.33 -10.00 -9.02
N SER A 249 11.44 -9.20 -7.95
CA SER A 249 11.53 -9.72 -6.58
C SER A 249 10.28 -10.51 -6.19
N LEU A 250 9.12 -10.10 -6.73
CA LEU A 250 7.82 -10.76 -6.53
C LEU A 250 7.61 -12.03 -7.39
N ASP A 251 8.58 -12.48 -8.20
CA ASP A 251 8.47 -13.75 -8.95
C ASP A 251 8.71 -15.00 -8.10
N ARG A 252 9.13 -14.85 -6.83
CA ARG A 252 9.44 -15.98 -5.97
C ARG A 252 8.20 -16.82 -5.66
N ARG A 253 8.43 -18.12 -5.40
CA ARG A 253 7.34 -19.07 -5.13
C ARG A 253 6.66 -18.81 -3.79
N ARG A 254 7.45 -18.42 -2.78
CA ARG A 254 6.98 -18.12 -1.42
C ARG A 254 6.76 -16.60 -1.26
N PRO A 255 5.60 -16.19 -0.70
CA PRO A 255 5.27 -14.78 -0.52
C PRO A 255 6.20 -14.10 0.47
N ASP A 256 6.52 -14.74 1.60
CA ASP A 256 7.38 -14.16 2.63
C ASP A 256 8.80 -13.91 2.10
N ASP A 257 9.34 -14.83 1.29
CA ASP A 257 10.64 -14.64 0.63
C ASP A 257 10.61 -13.50 -0.40
N ALA A 258 9.50 -13.39 -1.14
CA ALA A 258 9.29 -12.31 -2.11
C ALA A 258 9.24 -10.94 -1.44
N ILE A 259 8.50 -10.84 -0.33
CA ILE A 259 8.34 -9.62 0.47
C ILE A 259 9.65 -9.27 1.16
N ASN A 260 10.34 -10.23 1.77
CA ASN A 260 11.64 -10.00 2.40
C ASN A 260 12.68 -9.54 1.39
N LEU A 261 12.68 -10.12 0.18
CA LEU A 261 13.57 -9.67 -0.90
C LEU A 261 13.20 -8.26 -1.37
N ALA A 262 11.91 -7.96 -1.53
CA ALA A 262 11.43 -6.62 -1.87
C ALA A 262 11.87 -5.60 -0.80
N ALA A 263 11.65 -5.91 0.48
CA ALA A 263 12.07 -5.10 1.62
C ALA A 263 13.58 -4.83 1.62
N LYS A 264 14.41 -5.85 1.37
CA LYS A 264 15.88 -5.69 1.24
C LYS A 264 16.30 -4.86 0.02
N THR A 265 15.52 -4.90 -1.05
CA THR A 265 15.81 -4.15 -2.28
C THR A 265 15.44 -2.68 -2.11
N VAL A 266 14.41 -2.40 -1.33
CA VAL A 266 14.04 -1.04 -0.89
C VAL A 266 15.00 -0.65 0.25
N PHE A 267 16.19 -0.22 -0.13
CA PHE A 267 17.06 0.53 0.77
C PHE A 267 16.37 1.87 1.08
N ASP A 268 16.22 2.18 2.37
CA ASP A 268 15.75 3.44 2.97
C ASP A 268 14.24 3.49 3.30
N TRP A 269 13.89 2.88 4.44
CA TRP A 269 12.56 2.97 5.06
C TRP A 269 12.37 4.26 5.87
N ASP A 270 13.47 5.00 6.12
CA ASP A 270 13.56 6.03 7.16
C ASP A 270 13.79 7.46 6.63
N GLY A 271 13.80 7.65 5.30
CA GLY A 271 14.25 8.90 4.67
C GLY A 271 13.15 9.90 4.26
N GLY A 272 11.91 9.71 4.72
CA GLY A 272 10.74 10.49 4.29
C GLY A 272 10.27 10.17 2.86
N THR A 273 9.04 10.57 2.55
CA THR A 273 8.37 10.26 1.26
C THR A 273 8.61 11.39 0.25
N ARG A 274 9.22 11.06 -0.90
CA ARG A 274 9.35 11.97 -2.05
C ARG A 274 8.53 11.45 -3.22
N ILE A 275 7.22 11.66 -3.17
CA ILE A 275 6.30 11.09 -4.16
C ILE A 275 6.46 11.78 -5.52
N GLY A 276 6.69 13.09 -5.54
CA GLY A 276 6.96 13.85 -6.76
C GLY A 276 8.18 13.34 -7.53
N ASP A 277 9.33 13.20 -6.86
CA ASP A 277 10.57 12.70 -7.46
C ASP A 277 10.45 11.25 -7.96
N SER A 278 9.73 10.42 -7.20
CA SER A 278 9.49 9.02 -7.53
C SER A 278 8.60 8.86 -8.75
N LEU A 279 7.51 9.63 -8.83
CA LEU A 279 6.61 9.65 -9.99
C LEU A 279 7.28 10.27 -11.21
N HIS A 280 8.07 11.33 -11.02
CA HIS A 280 8.85 11.93 -12.10
C HIS A 280 9.83 10.91 -12.71
N SER A 281 10.57 10.20 -11.85
CA SER A 281 11.48 9.13 -12.26
C SER A 281 10.74 7.98 -12.96
N PHE A 282 9.56 7.60 -12.44
CA PHE A 282 8.70 6.59 -13.06
C PHE A 282 8.29 6.99 -14.49
N VAL A 283 7.77 8.20 -14.66
CA VAL A 283 7.31 8.72 -15.96
C VAL A 283 8.48 8.83 -16.94
N ARG A 284 9.65 9.28 -16.48
CA ARG A 284 10.87 9.41 -17.29
C ARG A 284 11.37 8.05 -17.79
N ASP A 285 11.55 7.09 -16.88
CA ASP A 285 12.30 5.87 -17.15
C ASP A 285 11.41 4.72 -17.64
N TYR A 286 10.18 4.63 -17.13
CA TYR A 286 9.23 3.54 -17.42
C TYR A 286 8.04 3.99 -18.28
N GLY A 287 7.59 5.24 -18.11
CA GLY A 287 6.51 5.82 -18.90
C GLY A 287 6.80 5.80 -20.42
N ARG A 288 8.03 6.14 -20.82
CA ARG A 288 8.44 6.15 -22.24
C ARG A 288 8.65 4.75 -22.83
N ARG A 289 8.96 3.75 -22.00
CA ARG A 289 9.22 2.35 -22.44
C ARG A 289 7.93 1.55 -22.66
N GLY A 290 6.77 2.15 -22.42
CA GLY A 290 5.47 1.57 -22.74
C GLY A 290 4.79 0.83 -21.59
N THR A 291 5.43 0.72 -20.43
CA THR A 291 4.86 0.11 -19.21
C THR A 291 3.58 0.84 -18.77
N SER A 292 3.60 2.17 -18.75
CA SER A 292 2.46 2.98 -18.28
C SER A 292 1.44 3.29 -19.38
N ARG A 293 1.74 2.99 -20.66
CA ARG A 293 0.94 3.46 -21.79
C ARG A 293 -0.39 2.71 -21.92
N GLY A 294 -1.48 3.38 -21.55
CA GLY A 294 -2.82 2.80 -21.47
C GLY A 294 -2.98 1.79 -20.33
N ALA A 295 -2.10 1.87 -19.33
CA ALA A 295 -2.15 1.10 -18.09
C ALA A 295 -3.17 1.69 -17.11
N ILE A 296 -3.64 0.89 -16.17
CA ILE A 296 -4.26 1.41 -14.94
C ILE A 296 -3.15 1.52 -13.91
N VAL A 297 -2.91 2.73 -13.42
CA VAL A 297 -1.87 3.00 -12.42
C VAL A 297 -2.55 3.16 -11.07
N VAL A 298 -2.15 2.33 -10.11
CA VAL A 298 -2.64 2.34 -8.74
C VAL A 298 -1.52 2.86 -7.85
N ILE A 299 -1.72 4.04 -7.26
CA ILE A 299 -0.78 4.66 -6.33
C ILE A 299 -1.31 4.41 -4.93
N CYS A 300 -0.58 3.66 -4.11
CA CYS A 300 -0.97 3.40 -2.72
C CYS A 300 -0.12 4.26 -1.80
N SER A 301 -0.68 5.33 -1.24
CA SER A 301 0.04 6.29 -0.37
C SER A 301 -0.93 7.10 0.50
N ASP A 302 -0.43 7.56 1.65
CA ASP A 302 -1.10 8.51 2.55
C ASP A 302 -1.06 9.97 2.01
N GLY A 303 -0.28 10.22 0.95
CA GLY A 303 -0.18 11.51 0.27
C GLY A 303 0.73 12.53 0.96
N LEU A 304 1.50 12.12 1.96
CA LEU A 304 2.54 12.95 2.53
C LEU A 304 3.70 13.04 1.54
N ASP A 305 3.99 14.24 1.04
CA ASP A 305 5.14 14.51 0.18
C ASP A 305 6.01 15.59 0.81
N ARG A 306 7.31 15.31 0.97
CA ARG A 306 8.32 16.28 1.41
C ARG A 306 9.02 16.98 0.23
N GLY A 307 8.69 16.61 -1.00
CA GLY A 307 9.24 17.17 -2.23
C GLY A 307 8.57 18.48 -2.67
N ASP A 308 9.03 19.01 -3.80
CA ASP A 308 8.43 20.19 -4.44
C ASP A 308 7.06 19.83 -5.08
N PRO A 309 5.96 20.48 -4.66
CA PRO A 309 4.63 20.32 -5.25
C PRO A 309 4.59 20.46 -6.77
N ALA A 310 5.42 21.34 -7.36
CA ALA A 310 5.43 21.56 -8.80
C ALA A 310 5.93 20.32 -9.56
N VAL A 311 6.90 19.59 -8.99
CA VAL A 311 7.43 18.35 -9.57
C VAL A 311 6.35 17.27 -9.55
N LEU A 312 5.62 17.15 -8.44
CA LEU A 312 4.51 16.21 -8.30
C LEU A 312 3.39 16.51 -9.30
N SER A 313 2.97 17.77 -9.40
CA SER A 313 1.93 18.20 -10.35
C SER A 313 2.29 17.85 -11.79
N ASN A 314 3.51 18.20 -12.23
CA ASN A 314 3.98 17.91 -13.59
C ASN A 314 4.09 16.40 -13.85
N ALA A 315 4.58 15.63 -12.87
CA ALA A 315 4.64 14.18 -12.97
C ALA A 315 3.25 13.56 -13.13
N MET A 316 2.27 14.00 -12.33
CA MET A 316 0.87 13.55 -12.39
C MET A 316 0.18 13.96 -13.69
N GLU A 317 0.38 15.18 -14.17
CA GLU A 317 -0.14 15.64 -15.46
C GLU A 317 0.39 14.79 -16.62
N ARG A 318 1.68 14.48 -16.61
CA ARG A 318 2.29 13.62 -17.63
C ARG A 318 1.82 12.18 -17.50
N LEU A 319 1.63 11.70 -16.28
CA LEU A 319 1.13 10.36 -16.01
C LEU A 319 -0.31 10.22 -16.54
N SER A 320 -1.20 11.17 -16.26
CA SER A 320 -2.61 11.13 -16.67
C SER A 320 -2.79 11.09 -18.19
N ARG A 321 -1.89 11.73 -18.95
CA ARG A 321 -1.85 11.65 -20.42
C ARG A 321 -1.32 10.32 -20.96
N LEU A 322 -0.55 9.57 -20.16
CA LEU A 322 0.07 8.31 -20.57
C LEU A 322 -0.79 7.10 -20.19
N CYS A 323 -1.33 7.09 -18.97
CA CYS A 323 -2.15 6.01 -18.47
C CYS A 323 -3.59 6.08 -18.98
N HIS A 324 -4.34 5.01 -18.76
CA HIS A 324 -5.78 4.98 -19.00
C HIS A 324 -6.55 5.58 -17.83
N ARG A 325 -6.15 5.21 -16.60
CA ARG A 325 -6.70 5.71 -15.35
C ARG A 325 -5.63 5.75 -14.26
N ILE A 326 -5.71 6.74 -13.39
CA ILE A 326 -4.97 6.86 -12.13
C ILE A 326 -5.93 6.61 -10.98
N ILE A 327 -5.61 5.61 -10.18
CA ILE A 327 -6.37 5.26 -8.98
C ILE A 327 -5.47 5.52 -7.79
N TRP A 328 -5.95 6.33 -6.84
CA TRP A 328 -5.27 6.58 -5.60
C TRP A 328 -5.88 5.72 -4.50
N MET A 329 -5.07 4.85 -3.90
CA MET A 329 -5.47 3.98 -2.81
C MET A 329 -4.90 4.55 -1.51
N ASN A 330 -5.76 5.12 -0.68
CA ASN A 330 -5.33 5.67 0.60
C ASN A 330 -5.80 4.75 1.75
N PRO A 331 -4.89 4.14 2.53
CA PRO A 331 -5.29 3.30 3.66
C PRO A 331 -5.88 4.12 4.81
N HIS A 332 -5.58 5.41 4.94
CA HIS A 332 -6.17 6.27 5.98
C HIS A 332 -7.57 6.80 5.63
N LYS A 333 -8.05 6.55 4.41
CA LYS A 333 -9.43 6.89 4.02
C LYS A 333 -10.46 6.17 4.89
N GLY A 334 -10.15 4.94 5.35
CA GLY A 334 -11.08 4.14 6.13
C GLY A 334 -12.43 3.93 5.43
N ASP A 335 -13.51 3.92 6.21
CA ASP A 335 -14.91 3.93 5.76
C ASP A 335 -15.51 5.36 5.70
N ASP A 336 -14.66 6.40 5.83
CA ASP A 336 -15.15 7.78 5.88
C ASP A 336 -15.54 8.29 4.48
N SER A 337 -16.85 8.39 4.26
CA SER A 337 -17.45 8.90 3.02
C SER A 337 -17.12 10.38 2.74
N ASN A 338 -16.70 11.14 3.77
CA ASN A 338 -16.37 12.56 3.68
C ASN A 338 -14.87 12.85 3.67
N TYR A 339 -14.03 11.83 3.41
CA TYR A 339 -12.58 11.99 3.40
C TYR A 339 -12.14 13.09 2.43
N GLN A 340 -11.62 14.19 3.00
CA GLN A 340 -11.02 15.27 2.24
C GLN A 340 -9.50 15.10 2.18
N PRO A 341 -8.87 15.42 1.04
CA PRO A 341 -7.43 15.36 0.93
C PRO A 341 -6.77 16.46 1.74
N ASN A 342 -6.33 16.11 2.95
CA ASN A 342 -5.70 17.06 3.87
C ASN A 342 -4.20 17.23 3.62
N SER A 343 -3.55 16.27 2.95
CA SER A 343 -2.13 16.32 2.65
C SER A 343 -1.84 17.15 1.40
N LEU A 344 -0.81 18.00 1.46
CA LEU A 344 -0.38 18.87 0.36
C LEU A 344 -0.12 18.06 -0.93
N GLY A 345 0.52 16.90 -0.82
CA GLY A 345 0.78 16.02 -1.97
C GLY A 345 -0.51 15.51 -2.61
N MET A 346 -1.50 15.13 -1.81
CA MET A 346 -2.77 14.65 -2.34
C MET A 346 -3.63 15.76 -2.92
N MET A 347 -3.62 16.97 -2.35
CA MET A 347 -4.31 18.14 -2.95
C MET A 347 -3.75 18.48 -4.33
N VAL A 348 -2.44 18.38 -4.51
CA VAL A 348 -1.76 18.62 -5.80
C VAL A 348 -2.04 17.50 -6.80
N ALA A 349 -2.14 16.26 -6.32
CA ALA A 349 -2.44 15.09 -7.15
C ALA A 349 -3.93 15.00 -7.53
N ALA A 350 -4.84 15.52 -6.69
CA ALA A 350 -6.30 15.39 -6.82
C ALA A 350 -6.87 15.72 -8.20
N PRO A 351 -6.46 16.80 -8.90
CA PRO A 351 -6.97 17.12 -10.24
C PRO A 351 -6.67 16.06 -11.30
N HIS A 352 -5.70 15.19 -11.06
CA HIS A 352 -5.24 14.17 -12.00
C HIS A 352 -5.65 12.74 -11.58
N ILE A 353 -6.26 12.57 -10.40
CA ILE A 353 -6.72 11.28 -9.90
C ILE A 353 -8.13 11.03 -10.44
N ASP A 354 -8.34 9.88 -11.08
CA ASP A 354 -9.67 9.50 -11.58
C ASP A 354 -10.55 8.91 -10.49
N LEU A 355 -9.96 8.18 -9.54
CA LEU A 355 -10.69 7.48 -8.49
C LEU A 355 -9.86 7.38 -7.21
N ILE A 356 -10.48 7.66 -6.06
CA ILE A 356 -9.87 7.47 -4.74
C ILE A 356 -10.56 6.29 -4.04
N VAL A 357 -9.80 5.24 -3.76
CA VAL A 357 -10.27 3.99 -3.14
C VAL A 357 -9.64 3.81 -1.77
N SER A 358 -10.35 3.15 -0.87
CA SER A 358 -9.81 2.78 0.45
C SER A 358 -8.95 1.52 0.33
N GLY A 359 -7.84 1.46 1.06
CA GLY A 359 -6.90 0.32 1.02
C GLY A 359 -6.73 -0.39 2.36
N HIS A 360 -7.61 -0.13 3.32
CA HIS A 360 -7.37 -0.38 4.74
C HIS A 360 -7.76 -1.80 5.22
N ASN A 361 -8.64 -2.48 4.48
CA ASN A 361 -9.13 -3.82 4.80
C ASN A 361 -9.26 -4.69 3.53
N LEU A 362 -9.50 -5.99 3.71
CA LEU A 362 -9.61 -6.93 2.59
C LEU A 362 -10.85 -6.64 1.74
N ARG A 363 -11.94 -6.20 2.36
CA ARG A 363 -13.16 -5.83 1.65
C ARG A 363 -12.93 -4.72 0.63
N SER A 364 -12.21 -3.65 0.99
CA SER A 364 -11.91 -2.56 0.06
C SER A 364 -11.03 -3.01 -1.10
N LEU A 365 -10.16 -4.00 -0.88
CA LEU A 365 -9.37 -4.62 -1.95
C LEU A 365 -10.22 -5.53 -2.86
N GLU A 366 -11.20 -6.23 -2.31
CA GLU A 366 -12.19 -7.01 -3.09
C GLU A 366 -13.10 -6.08 -3.91
N GLU A 367 -13.59 -5.00 -3.32
CA GLU A 367 -14.37 -3.96 -3.99
C GLU A 367 -13.55 -3.32 -5.11
N PHE A 368 -12.28 -3.00 -4.86
CA PHE A 368 -11.36 -2.55 -5.89
C PHE A 368 -11.22 -3.58 -7.03
N ALA A 369 -11.03 -4.87 -6.71
CA ALA A 369 -10.92 -5.94 -7.69
C ALA A 369 -12.20 -6.09 -8.53
N ALA A 370 -13.37 -5.93 -7.92
CA ALA A 370 -14.68 -5.98 -8.57
C ALA A 370 -14.94 -4.75 -9.46
N MET A 371 -14.40 -3.57 -9.11
CA MET A 371 -14.55 -2.34 -9.91
C MET A 371 -13.62 -2.30 -11.14
N LEU A 372 -12.46 -2.96 -11.10
CA LEU A 372 -11.49 -2.93 -12.20
C LEU A 372 -12.08 -3.21 -13.60
N PRO A 373 -12.96 -4.21 -13.82
CA PRO A 373 -13.57 -4.48 -15.11
C PRO A 373 -14.44 -3.35 -15.67
N GLU A 374 -14.98 -2.49 -14.79
CA GLU A 374 -15.93 -1.42 -15.15
C GLU A 374 -15.24 -0.13 -15.60
N LEU A 375 -13.95 0.02 -15.31
CA LEU A 375 -13.11 1.19 -15.65
C LEU A 375 -12.74 1.24 -17.15
N ARG A 376 -13.74 1.36 -18.02
CA ARG A 376 -13.58 1.31 -19.49
C ARG A 376 -12.73 2.42 -20.09
#